data_AF-A0A3S5GYB8-F1
#
_entry.id   AF-A0A3S5GYB8-F1
#
_cell.length_a   1.000
_cell.length_b   1.000
_cell.length_c   1.000
_cell.angle_alpha   90.00
_cell.angle_beta   90.00
_cell.angle_gamma   90.00
#
_symmetry.space_group_name_H-M   'P 1'
#
loop_
_entity.id
_entity.type
_entity.pdbx_description
1 polymer ?
#
loop_
_entity_poly.entity_id
_entity_poly.type
_entity_poly.pdbx_seq_one_letter_code
_entity_poly.pdbx_strand_id
1 'polypeptide(L)'
;MLRGEGAAAELTEVDVIQPSVFAMQVGLSALWRSWGVEPSAVIGHSMGEAAAAYVSGALRLEEAARVVAVRSRLVKGQSGRGAMAVVELAPEEAVP
;
A
#
# COMPACT_ATOMS: atom_id res chain seq x y z
N MET A 1 -21.07 4.69 6.45
CA MET A 1 -21.33 3.89 7.66
C MET A 1 -20.37 2.72 7.64
N LEU A 2 -19.28 2.76 8.41
CA LEU A 2 -18.31 1.67 8.50
C LEU A 2 -18.91 0.59 9.43
N ARG A 3 -19.11 -0.64 8.94
CA ARG A 3 -19.66 -1.76 9.71
C ARG A 3 -18.53 -2.47 10.46
N GLY A 4 -18.51 -2.37 11.78
CA GLY A 4 -17.34 -2.70 12.63
C GLY A 4 -16.99 -4.18 12.83
N GLU A 5 -17.86 -5.14 12.50
CA GLU A 5 -17.57 -6.57 12.81
C GLU A 5 -17.49 -7.46 11.56
N GLY A 6 -18.13 -7.08 10.45
CA GLY A 6 -18.00 -7.75 9.15
C GLY A 6 -16.86 -7.21 8.26
N ALA A 7 -16.45 -5.95 8.47
CA ALA A 7 -15.44 -5.30 7.62
C ALA A 7 -14.03 -5.89 7.78
N ALA A 8 -13.68 -6.42 8.95
CA ALA A 8 -12.36 -7.00 9.17
C ALA A 8 -12.12 -8.26 8.32
N ALA A 9 -13.16 -9.09 8.13
CA ALA A 9 -13.11 -10.25 7.24
C ALA A 9 -13.04 -9.82 5.75
N GLU A 10 -13.76 -8.76 5.37
CA GLU A 10 -13.74 -8.19 4.01
C GLU A 10 -12.38 -7.59 3.61
N LEU A 11 -11.58 -7.16 4.59
CA LEU A 11 -10.25 -6.56 4.37
C LEU A 11 -9.12 -7.59 4.21
N THR A 12 -9.40 -8.88 4.10
CA THR A 12 -8.35 -9.90 3.98
C THR A 12 -7.88 -10.14 2.56
N GLU A 13 -8.75 -9.90 1.58
CA GLU A 13 -8.44 -10.12 0.17
C GLU A 13 -7.45 -9.07 -0.34
N VAL A 14 -6.40 -9.53 -1.04
CA VAL A 14 -5.28 -8.66 -1.45
C VAL A 14 -5.71 -7.52 -2.36
N ASP A 15 -6.74 -7.74 -3.19
CA ASP A 15 -7.32 -6.74 -4.08
C ASP A 15 -8.18 -5.69 -3.35
N VAL A 16 -8.56 -5.97 -2.10
CA VAL A 16 -9.27 -5.05 -1.20
C VAL A 16 -8.29 -4.32 -0.29
N ILE A 17 -7.42 -5.06 0.42
CA ILE A 17 -6.55 -4.47 1.44
C ILE A 17 -5.53 -3.48 0.86
N GLN A 18 -4.99 -3.74 -0.34
CA GLN A 18 -3.99 -2.84 -0.92
C GLN A 18 -4.58 -1.45 -1.24
N PRO A 19 -5.71 -1.33 -1.97
CA PRO A 19 -6.38 -0.03 -2.14
C PRO A 19 -6.81 0.62 -0.82
N SER A 20 -7.28 -0.15 0.17
CA SER A 20 -7.68 0.38 1.47
C SER A 20 -6.50 0.99 2.23
N VAL A 21 -5.35 0.30 2.27
CA VAL A 21 -4.13 0.80 2.90
C VAL A 21 -3.59 2.03 2.15
N PHE A 22 -3.64 2.04 0.80
CA PHE A 22 -3.30 3.22 0.01
C PHE A 22 -4.16 4.44 0.41
N ALA A 23 -5.49 4.27 0.48
CA ALA A 23 -6.40 5.34 0.88
C ALA A 23 -6.09 5.85 2.29
N MET A 24 -5.77 4.96 3.23
CA MET A 24 -5.34 5.30 4.57
C MET A 24 -4.02 6.10 4.57
N GLN A 25 -3.01 5.66 3.82
CA GLN A 25 -1.73 6.37 3.70
C GLN A 25 -1.90 7.79 3.13
N VAL A 26 -2.71 7.93 2.07
CA VAL A 26 -3.05 9.22 1.47
C VAL A 26 -3.79 10.12 2.47
N GLY A 27 -4.78 9.57 3.19
CA GLY A 27 -5.54 10.31 4.20
C GLY A 27 -4.67 10.78 5.37
N LEU A 28 -3.78 9.92 5.88
CA LEU A 28 -2.83 10.29 6.93
C LEU A 28 -1.85 11.36 6.46
N SER A 29 -1.36 11.28 5.22
CA SER A 29 -0.52 12.34 4.65
C SER A 29 -1.25 13.68 4.56
N ALA A 30 -2.51 13.68 4.13
CA ALA A 30 -3.34 14.88 4.10
C ALA A 30 -3.59 15.45 5.51
N LEU A 31 -3.78 14.58 6.51
CA LEU A 31 -3.92 15.00 7.91
C LEU A 31 -2.65 15.70 8.42
N TRP A 32 -1.47 15.14 8.16
CA TRP A 32 -0.20 15.77 8.53
C TRP A 32 -0.03 17.15 7.89
N ARG A 33 -0.34 17.28 6.60
CA ARG A 33 -0.33 18.58 5.90
C ARG A 33 -1.32 19.58 6.50
N SER A 34 -2.48 19.12 6.95
CA SER A 34 -3.46 19.98 7.63
C SER A 34 -2.93 20.57 8.94
N TRP A 35 -1.92 19.96 9.54
CA TRP A 35 -1.19 20.47 10.72
C TRP A 35 0.08 21.25 10.35
N GLY A 36 0.29 21.55 9.07
CA GLY A 36 1.46 22.28 8.58
C GLY A 36 2.74 21.45 8.45
N VAL A 37 2.65 20.12 8.55
CA VAL A 37 3.79 19.22 8.35
C VAL A 37 3.92 18.87 6.87
N GLU A 38 4.88 19.49 6.20
CA GLU A 38 5.19 19.23 4.79
C GLU A 38 6.41 18.31 4.63
N PRO A 39 6.30 17.18 3.92
CA PRO A 39 7.42 16.28 3.72
C PRO A 39 8.45 16.88 2.75
N SER A 40 9.72 16.91 3.14
CA SER A 40 10.82 17.26 2.23
C SER A 40 11.25 16.09 1.34
N ALA A 41 10.93 14.87 1.74
CA ALA A 41 11.15 13.64 0.98
C ALA A 41 10.10 12.60 1.37
N VAL A 42 9.83 11.65 0.47
CA VAL A 42 8.93 10.52 0.72
C VAL A 42 9.56 9.23 0.20
N ILE A 43 9.34 8.14 0.92
CA ILE A 43 9.77 6.79 0.55
C ILE A 43 8.58 5.86 0.82
N GLY A 44 8.33 4.94 -0.10
CA GLY A 44 7.35 3.87 0.07
C GLY A 44 8.05 2.51 0.00
N HIS A 45 7.51 1.51 0.69
CA HIS A 45 7.97 0.13 0.58
C HIS A 45 6.96 -0.70 -0.22
N SER A 46 7.41 -1.35 -1.30
CA SER A 46 6.56 -2.20 -2.14
C SER A 46 5.30 -1.46 -2.60
N MET A 47 4.10 -1.95 -2.26
CA MET A 47 2.83 -1.31 -2.62
C MET A 47 2.69 0.14 -2.11
N GLY A 48 3.37 0.49 -1.01
CA GLY A 48 3.38 1.84 -0.46
C GLY A 48 4.02 2.90 -1.36
N GLU A 49 4.80 2.50 -2.38
CA GLU A 49 5.36 3.42 -3.37
C GLU A 49 4.27 4.16 -4.16
N ALA A 50 3.09 3.56 -4.35
CA ALA A 50 1.97 4.24 -5.02
C ALA A 50 1.50 5.46 -4.22
N ALA A 51 1.42 5.35 -2.89
CA ALA A 51 1.09 6.49 -2.02
C ALA A 51 2.23 7.52 -2.02
N ALA A 52 3.50 7.09 -1.94
CA ALA A 52 4.64 8.00 -2.00
C ALA A 52 4.70 8.79 -3.33
N ALA A 53 4.42 8.13 -4.46
CA ALA A 53 4.36 8.77 -5.77
C ALA A 53 3.24 9.83 -5.86
N TYR A 54 2.09 9.58 -5.24
CA TYR A 54 1.04 10.60 -5.12
C TYR A 54 1.46 11.75 -4.19
N VAL A 55 1.96 11.44 -2.98
CA VAL A 55 2.30 12.47 -1.98
C VAL A 55 3.43 13.40 -2.45
N SER A 56 4.39 12.87 -3.21
CA SER A 56 5.46 13.66 -3.86
C SER A 56 4.96 14.53 -5.01
N GLY A 57 3.75 14.29 -5.53
CA GLY A 57 3.20 14.95 -6.70
C GLY A 57 3.66 14.36 -8.04
N ALA A 58 4.36 13.23 -8.04
CA ALA A 58 4.78 12.54 -9.27
C ALA A 58 3.60 11.90 -10.03
N LEU A 59 2.53 11.53 -9.32
CA LEU A 59 1.28 11.02 -9.90
C LEU A 59 0.08 11.80 -9.37
N ARG A 60 -0.94 11.96 -10.22
CA ARG A 60 -2.28 12.40 -9.78
C ARG A 60 -2.95 11.30 -8.96
N LEU A 61 -3.94 11.68 -8.15
CA LEU A 61 -4.64 10.75 -7.27
C LEU A 61 -5.26 9.58 -8.06
N GLU A 62 -5.87 9.88 -9.20
CA GLU A 62 -6.54 8.88 -10.05
C GLU A 62 -5.53 7.90 -10.66
N GLU A 63 -4.33 8.38 -10.99
CA GLU A 63 -3.25 7.56 -11.54
C GLU A 63 -2.68 6.61 -10.48
N ALA A 64 -2.38 7.13 -9.28
CA ALA A 64 -1.90 6.33 -8.17
C ALA A 64 -2.96 5.30 -7.71
N ALA A 65 -4.23 5.70 -7.63
CA ALA A 65 -5.35 4.81 -7.33
C ALA A 65 -5.50 3.70 -8.39
N ARG A 66 -5.30 4.03 -9.67
CA ARG A 66 -5.31 3.03 -10.75
C ARG A 66 -4.15 2.05 -10.63
N VAL A 67 -2.94 2.53 -10.30
CA VAL A 67 -1.76 1.68 -10.10
C VAL A 67 -2.02 0.65 -9.00
N VAL A 68 -2.46 1.09 -7.82
CA VAL A 68 -2.71 0.16 -6.70
C VAL A 68 -3.85 -0.82 -7.03
N ALA A 69 -4.93 -0.37 -7.66
CA ALA A 69 -6.07 -1.22 -8.00
C ALA A 69 -5.73 -2.27 -9.08
N VAL A 70 -4.94 -1.91 -10.09
CA VAL A 70 -4.48 -2.86 -11.11
C VAL A 70 -3.50 -3.85 -10.51
N ARG A 71 -2.49 -3.35 -9.77
CA ARG A 71 -1.48 -4.19 -9.11
C ARG A 71 -2.14 -5.22 -8.19
N SER A 72 -3.08 -4.80 -7.36
CA SER A 72 -3.70 -5.67 -6.37
C SER A 72 -4.49 -6.82 -7.01
N ARG A 73 -5.19 -6.57 -8.12
CA ARG A 73 -5.84 -7.63 -8.92
C ARG A 73 -4.85 -8.57 -9.59
N LEU A 74 -3.72 -8.07 -10.10
CA LEU A 74 -2.67 -8.91 -10.68
C LEU A 74 -2.05 -9.82 -9.61
N VAL A 75 -1.78 -9.29 -8.41
CA VAL A 75 -1.27 -10.07 -7.28
C VAL A 75 -2.28 -11.13 -6.85
N LYS A 76 -3.57 -10.81 -6.79
CA LYS A 76 -4.63 -11.79 -6.52
C LYS A 76 -4.64 -12.95 -7.51
N GLY A 77 -4.38 -12.68 -8.79
CA GLY A 77 -4.24 -13.71 -9.82
C GLY A 77 -3.05 -14.66 -9.61
N GLN A 78 -2.10 -14.33 -8.74
CA GLN A 78 -0.98 -15.19 -8.38
C GLN A 78 -1.16 -15.91 -7.03
N SER A 79 -2.30 -15.73 -6.35
CA SER A 79 -2.58 -16.40 -5.08
C SER A 79 -2.44 -17.92 -5.20
N GLY A 80 -1.71 -18.52 -4.26
CA GLY A 80 -1.43 -19.96 -4.23
C GLY A 80 -0.30 -20.43 -5.16
N ARG A 81 0.32 -19.54 -5.94
CA ARG A 81 1.44 -19.89 -6.85
C ARG A 81 2.83 -19.58 -6.28
N GLY A 82 2.88 -19.06 -5.06
CA GLY A 82 4.12 -18.71 -4.36
C GLY A 82 3.84 -18.32 -2.92
N ALA A 83 4.91 -18.12 -2.16
CA ALA A 83 4.86 -17.67 -0.77
C ALA A 83 5.97 -16.65 -0.51
N MET A 84 5.80 -15.87 0.54
CA MET A 84 6.83 -14.99 1.08
C MET A 84 7.03 -15.37 2.55
N ALA A 85 8.28 -15.31 3.02
CA ALA A 85 8.63 -15.53 4.41
C ALA A 85 9.54 -14.39 4.89
N VAL A 86 9.43 -14.06 6.17
CA VAL A 86 10.40 -13.22 6.86
C VAL A 86 11.41 -14.17 7.52
N VAL A 87 12.69 -13.93 7.26
CA VAL A 87 13.79 -14.72 7.81
C VAL A 87 14.72 -13.79 8.59
N GLU A 88 15.29 -14.30 9.68
CA GLU A 88 16.21 -13.55 10.55
C GLU A 88 17.65 -13.77 10.09
N LEU A 89 17.94 -13.37 8.84
CA LEU A 89 19.24 -13.48 8.20
C LEU A 89 19.63 -12.13 7.61
N ALA A 90 20.93 -11.83 7.56
CA ALA A 90 21.42 -10.73 6.76
C ALA A 90 21.21 -11.02 5.26
N PRO A 91 21.08 -10.00 4.39
CA PRO A 91 20.92 -10.20 2.95
C PRO A 91 22.01 -11.06 2.31
N GLU A 92 23.24 -10.98 2.82
CA GLU A 92 24.39 -11.74 2.33
C GLU A 92 24.31 -13.24 2.70
N GLU A 93 23.53 -13.57 3.73
CA GLU A 93 23.32 -14.93 4.23
C GLU A 93 22.06 -15.57 3.61
N ALA A 94 21.16 -14.77 3.03
CA ALA A 94 19.96 -15.22 2.33
C ALA A 94 20.25 -15.69 0.89
N VAL A 95 21.24 -16.57 0.74
CA VAL A 95 21.63 -17.20 -0.53
C VAL A 95 20.71 -18.41 -0.81
N PRO A 96 20.32 -18.69 -2.06
CA PRO A 96 19.49 -19.85 -2.39
C PRO A 96 20.08 -21.21 -1.98
#